data_AF-A0A561EMF1-F1
#
_entry.id   AF-A0A561EMF1-F1
#
_cell.length_a   1.000
_cell.length_b   1.000
_cell.length_c   1.000
_cell.angle_alpha   90.00
_cell.angle_beta   90.00
_cell.angle_gamma   90.00
#
_symmetry.space_group_name_H-M   'P 1'
#
loop_
_entity.id
_entity.type
_entity.pdbx_description
1 polymer ?
#
loop_
_entity_poly.entity_id
_entity_poly.type
_entity_poly.pdbx_seq_one_letter_code
_entity_poly.pdbx_strand_id
1 'polypeptide(L)'
;MHLILDRLQQAGVPPRELFAGWAFQTFLRTGAVRAWLYGLHERLDRDTDHSAHHDVGLRRLLARHRPPRPALADPVAALRRCLGPVEAQAVLDAAYGDTAAPPWPELVRAHAAEPLPGPVLCALAARPGFPDALAGALPPDQLFWLSAQSPAAARTALASIADPAVPRIVIDRVRTAKVLDDRTVLTAIRPAHEALGHGRGLPGSSPARDAWADLCADLAEEAAVGAAPGFWRRLAELLPEFDGTLPELLAAAGPGPVTP
;
A
#
# COMPACT_ATOMS: atom_id res chain seq x y z
N MET A 1 -6.38 -24.69 -13.28
CA MET A 1 -7.55 -23.82 -13.47
C MET A 1 -7.17 -22.44 -14.01
N HIS A 2 -6.19 -21.73 -13.43
CA HIS A 2 -5.69 -20.42 -13.93
C HIS A 2 -5.37 -20.40 -15.43
N LEU A 3 -4.63 -21.39 -15.95
CA LEU A 3 -4.24 -21.48 -17.36
C LEU A 3 -5.41 -21.50 -18.36
N ILE A 4 -6.56 -22.09 -18.00
CA ILE A 4 -7.71 -22.20 -18.90
C ILE A 4 -8.47 -20.88 -18.95
N LEU A 5 -8.62 -20.21 -17.79
CA LEU A 5 -9.34 -18.94 -17.71
C LEU A 5 -8.56 -17.80 -18.37
N ASP A 6 -7.23 -17.75 -18.21
CA ASP A 6 -6.38 -16.76 -18.88
C ASP A 6 -6.46 -16.89 -20.42
N ARG A 7 -6.50 -18.12 -20.93
CA ARG A 7 -6.69 -18.39 -22.37
C ARG A 7 -8.07 -17.97 -22.87
N LEU A 8 -9.13 -18.19 -22.08
CA LEU A 8 -10.48 -17.77 -22.44
C LEU A 8 -10.62 -16.24 -22.48
N GLN A 9 -9.98 -15.53 -21.55
CA GLN A 9 -9.90 -14.08 -21.56
C GLN A 9 -9.15 -13.58 -22.81
N GLN A 10 -7.97 -14.14 -23.11
CA GLN A 10 -7.19 -13.78 -24.32
C GLN A 10 -7.96 -14.05 -25.62
N ALA A 11 -8.83 -15.06 -25.62
CA ALA A 11 -9.69 -15.42 -26.75
C ALA A 11 -10.98 -14.57 -26.85
N GLY A 12 -11.20 -13.58 -25.96
CA GLY A 12 -12.38 -12.70 -26.01
C GLY A 12 -13.71 -13.40 -25.67
N VAL A 13 -13.66 -14.55 -24.97
CA VAL A 13 -14.88 -15.26 -24.56
C VAL A 13 -15.56 -14.48 -23.44
N PRO A 14 -16.86 -14.15 -23.52
CA PRO A 14 -17.54 -13.35 -22.50
C PRO A 14 -17.72 -14.12 -21.17
N PRO A 15 -17.76 -13.40 -20.02
CA PRO A 15 -18.15 -13.97 -18.74
C PRO A 15 -19.51 -14.67 -18.86
N ARG A 16 -19.62 -15.93 -18.42
CA ARG A 16 -20.93 -16.60 -18.30
C ARG A 16 -21.35 -16.62 -16.83
N GLU A 17 -22.57 -16.18 -16.55
CA GLU A 17 -23.17 -16.06 -15.21
C GLU A 17 -22.98 -17.32 -14.33
N LEU A 18 -23.16 -18.51 -14.91
CA LEU A 18 -23.00 -19.80 -14.22
C LEU A 18 -21.57 -20.08 -13.74
N PHE A 19 -20.55 -19.58 -14.45
CA PHE A 19 -19.15 -19.74 -14.04
C PHE A 19 -18.75 -18.72 -12.99
N ALA A 20 -19.31 -17.50 -13.03
CA ALA A 20 -19.03 -16.42 -12.06
C ALA A 20 -19.48 -16.80 -10.64
N GLY A 21 -20.71 -17.33 -10.49
CA GLY A 21 -21.26 -17.72 -9.19
C GLY A 21 -20.51 -18.88 -8.52
N TRP A 22 -20.19 -19.93 -9.27
CA TRP A 22 -19.38 -21.06 -8.78
C TRP A 22 -17.94 -20.65 -8.46
N ALA A 23 -17.39 -19.72 -9.25
CA ALA A 23 -16.04 -19.25 -9.10
C ALA A 23 -15.80 -18.36 -7.87
N PHE A 24 -16.80 -17.57 -7.47
CA PHE A 24 -16.71 -16.66 -6.34
C PHE A 24 -16.33 -17.35 -5.03
N GLN A 25 -16.77 -18.60 -4.84
CA GLN A 25 -16.57 -19.36 -3.60
C GLN A 25 -15.18 -20.00 -3.46
N THR A 26 -14.31 -19.92 -4.47
CA THR A 26 -13.07 -20.74 -4.53
C THR A 26 -11.76 -20.02 -4.18
N PHE A 27 -11.80 -18.85 -3.51
CA PHE A 27 -10.70 -18.12 -2.82
C PHE A 27 -9.35 -17.89 -3.55
N LEU A 28 -9.12 -18.41 -4.75
CA LEU A 28 -7.83 -18.38 -5.45
C LEU A 28 -8.00 -17.74 -6.83
N ARG A 29 -7.95 -16.41 -6.93
CA ARG A 29 -8.11 -15.74 -8.23
C ARG A 29 -7.20 -14.52 -8.37
N THR A 30 -6.38 -14.55 -9.42
CA THR A 30 -5.65 -13.41 -9.97
C THR A 30 -6.64 -12.33 -10.44
N GLY A 31 -6.20 -11.06 -10.52
CA GLY A 31 -7.05 -9.95 -10.99
C GLY A 31 -7.65 -10.17 -12.39
N ALA A 32 -6.93 -10.89 -13.27
CA ALA A 32 -7.38 -11.33 -14.59
C ALA A 32 -8.63 -12.22 -14.53
N VAL A 33 -8.57 -13.26 -13.69
CA VAL A 33 -9.68 -14.18 -13.48
C VAL A 33 -10.87 -13.46 -12.84
N ARG A 34 -10.64 -12.54 -11.89
CA ARG A 34 -11.71 -11.76 -11.27
C ARG A 34 -12.43 -10.88 -12.29
N ALA A 35 -11.69 -10.15 -13.12
CA ALA A 35 -12.30 -9.29 -14.13
C ALA A 35 -13.09 -10.08 -15.19
N TRP A 36 -12.56 -11.23 -15.64
CA TRP A 36 -13.23 -12.11 -16.59
C TRP A 36 -14.51 -12.75 -16.03
N LEU A 37 -14.65 -12.90 -14.72
CA LEU A 37 -15.83 -13.51 -14.09
C LEU A 37 -16.87 -12.50 -13.65
N TYR A 38 -16.43 -11.34 -13.18
CA TYR A 38 -17.28 -10.41 -12.43
C TYR A 38 -17.49 -9.08 -13.13
N GLY A 39 -16.69 -8.75 -14.15
CA GLY A 39 -16.96 -7.58 -14.97
C GLY A 39 -18.25 -7.83 -15.75
N LEU A 40 -19.28 -7.01 -15.48
CA LEU A 40 -20.57 -6.88 -16.19
C LEU A 40 -21.83 -7.44 -15.50
N HIS A 41 -21.86 -7.69 -14.18
CA HIS A 41 -23.10 -8.10 -13.49
C HIS A 41 -23.42 -7.20 -12.28
N GLU A 42 -24.61 -6.59 -12.25
CA GLU A 42 -25.01 -5.50 -11.34
C GLU A 42 -24.76 -5.77 -9.83
N ARG A 43 -25.02 -7.00 -9.35
CA ARG A 43 -24.74 -7.37 -7.94
C ARG A 43 -23.26 -7.55 -7.62
N LEU A 44 -22.47 -7.96 -8.62
CA LEU A 44 -21.02 -8.18 -8.51
C LEU A 44 -20.24 -6.89 -8.74
N ASP A 45 -20.86 -5.87 -9.34
CA ASP A 45 -20.26 -4.56 -9.57
C ASP A 45 -19.85 -3.89 -8.24
N ARG A 46 -20.65 -4.00 -7.16
CA ARG A 46 -20.26 -3.43 -5.85
C ARG A 46 -19.02 -4.08 -5.25
N ASP A 47 -18.96 -5.40 -5.23
CA ASP A 47 -17.82 -6.14 -4.67
C ASP A 47 -16.57 -6.01 -5.56
N THR A 48 -16.77 -5.92 -6.88
CA THR A 48 -15.72 -5.67 -7.86
C THR A 48 -15.17 -4.26 -7.73
N ASP A 49 -16.04 -3.25 -7.59
CA ASP A 49 -15.64 -1.86 -7.34
C ASP A 49 -14.93 -1.72 -6.00
N HIS A 50 -15.42 -2.39 -4.96
CA HIS A 50 -14.73 -2.45 -3.66
C HIS A 50 -13.33 -3.05 -3.82
N SER A 51 -13.21 -4.19 -4.52
CA SER A 51 -11.91 -4.83 -4.78
C SER A 51 -10.97 -3.96 -5.62
N ALA A 52 -11.50 -3.21 -6.60
CA ALA A 52 -10.73 -2.33 -7.46
C ALA A 52 -10.09 -1.13 -6.74
N HIS A 53 -10.51 -0.82 -5.50
CA HIS A 53 -9.80 0.18 -4.68
C HIS A 53 -8.36 -0.25 -4.40
N HIS A 54 -8.13 -1.55 -4.21
CA HIS A 54 -6.83 -2.07 -3.79
C HIS A 54 -6.15 -3.04 -4.76
N ASP A 55 -6.91 -3.69 -5.65
CA ASP A 55 -6.35 -4.55 -6.69
C ASP A 55 -6.05 -3.73 -7.96
N VAL A 56 -4.80 -3.28 -8.09
CA VAL A 56 -4.33 -2.48 -9.23
C VAL A 56 -4.50 -3.23 -10.56
N GLY A 57 -4.27 -4.54 -10.56
CA GLY A 57 -4.39 -5.38 -11.75
C GLY A 57 -5.84 -5.45 -12.23
N LEU A 58 -6.77 -5.74 -11.32
CA LEU A 58 -8.21 -5.73 -11.58
C LEU A 58 -8.67 -4.34 -12.06
N ARG A 59 -8.27 -3.27 -11.36
CA ARG A 59 -8.65 -1.90 -11.70
C ARG A 59 -8.23 -1.50 -13.12
N ARG A 60 -6.98 -1.75 -13.50
CA ARG A 60 -6.46 -1.48 -14.85
C ARG A 60 -7.20 -2.29 -15.91
N LEU A 61 -7.47 -3.56 -15.62
CA LEU A 61 -8.18 -4.44 -16.54
C LEU A 61 -9.60 -3.94 -16.81
N LEU A 62 -10.36 -3.60 -15.76
CA LEU A 62 -11.71 -3.06 -15.88
C LEU A 62 -11.73 -1.69 -16.59
N ALA A 63 -10.74 -0.83 -16.31
CA ALA A 63 -10.62 0.47 -16.97
C ALA A 63 -10.44 0.33 -18.50
N ARG A 64 -9.65 -0.66 -18.96
CA ARG A 64 -9.44 -0.94 -20.39
C ARG A 64 -10.69 -1.43 -21.14
N HIS A 65 -11.66 -2.01 -20.43
CA HIS A 65 -12.93 -2.42 -21.03
C HIS A 65 -13.96 -1.30 -21.11
N ARG A 66 -13.67 -0.11 -20.54
CA ARG A 66 -14.53 1.05 -20.74
C ARG A 66 -14.31 1.66 -22.12
N PRO A 67 -15.34 2.31 -22.71
CA PRO A 67 -15.19 3.00 -23.98
C PRO A 67 -14.02 3.99 -23.93
N PRO A 68 -13.18 4.04 -24.98
CA PRO A 68 -12.08 4.99 -25.04
C PRO A 68 -12.61 6.41 -24.88
N ARG A 69 -12.06 7.16 -23.91
CA ARG A 69 -12.44 8.54 -23.66
C ARG A 69 -11.66 9.44 -24.64
N PRO A 70 -12.30 10.48 -25.21
CA PRO A 70 -11.58 11.49 -25.98
C PRO A 70 -10.55 12.20 -25.09
N ALA A 71 -9.56 12.83 -25.72
CA ALA A 71 -8.59 13.67 -25.01
C ALA A 71 -9.34 14.68 -24.12
N LEU A 72 -9.04 14.64 -22.82
CA LEU A 72 -9.75 15.45 -21.82
C LEU A 72 -9.14 16.85 -21.79
N ALA A 73 -9.96 17.87 -22.02
CA ALA A 73 -9.53 19.26 -21.93
C ALA A 73 -9.14 19.67 -20.49
N ASP A 74 -9.80 19.06 -19.50
CA ASP A 74 -9.51 19.25 -18.07
C ASP A 74 -9.55 17.90 -17.34
N PRO A 75 -8.41 17.21 -17.21
CA PRO A 75 -8.32 15.95 -16.49
C PRO A 75 -8.68 16.06 -15.00
N VAL A 76 -8.40 17.18 -14.34
CA VAL A 76 -8.68 17.37 -12.91
C VAL A 76 -10.18 17.44 -12.66
N ALA A 77 -10.90 18.24 -13.46
CA ALA A 77 -12.36 18.31 -13.38
C ALA A 77 -13.01 16.95 -13.70
N ALA A 78 -12.45 16.20 -14.66
CA ALA A 78 -12.91 14.85 -14.95
C ALA A 78 -12.69 13.89 -13.76
N LEU A 79 -11.53 13.95 -13.11
CA LEU A 79 -11.23 13.13 -11.93
C LEU A 79 -12.17 13.44 -10.77
N ARG A 80 -12.51 14.71 -10.51
CA ARG A 80 -13.43 15.09 -9.42
C ARG A 80 -14.84 14.51 -9.60
N ARG A 81 -15.25 14.20 -10.83
CA ARG A 81 -16.56 13.60 -11.13
C ARG A 81 -16.56 12.08 -11.04
N CYS A 82 -15.39 11.44 -10.89
CA CYS A 82 -15.30 9.99 -10.81
C CYS A 82 -15.95 9.46 -9.54
N LEU A 83 -16.89 8.54 -9.69
CA LEU A 83 -17.58 7.90 -8.56
C LEU A 83 -16.84 6.66 -8.03
N GLY A 84 -15.90 6.12 -8.80
CA GLY A 84 -15.19 4.89 -8.46
C GLY A 84 -13.76 4.83 -9.00
N PRO A 85 -12.94 3.89 -8.48
CA PRO A 85 -11.52 3.83 -8.78
C PRO A 85 -11.26 3.35 -10.22
N VAL A 86 -12.15 2.54 -10.79
CA VAL A 86 -12.09 2.10 -12.18
C VAL A 86 -12.29 3.28 -13.14
N GLU A 87 -13.23 4.17 -12.83
CA GLU A 87 -13.45 5.37 -13.63
C GLU A 87 -12.26 6.34 -13.53
N ALA A 88 -11.74 6.55 -12.32
CA ALA A 88 -10.54 7.34 -12.10
C ALA A 88 -9.34 6.78 -12.86
N GLN A 89 -9.13 5.46 -12.85
CA GLN A 89 -8.09 4.80 -13.63
C GLN A 89 -8.25 5.07 -15.13
N ALA A 90 -9.46 4.92 -15.68
CA ALA A 90 -9.71 5.19 -17.10
C ALA A 90 -9.46 6.65 -17.48
N VAL A 91 -9.79 7.61 -16.61
CA VAL A 91 -9.46 9.04 -16.81
C VAL A 91 -7.96 9.26 -16.82
N LEU A 92 -7.24 8.70 -15.85
CA LEU A 92 -5.79 8.83 -15.76
C LEU A 92 -5.09 8.20 -16.98
N ASP A 93 -5.56 7.03 -17.43
CA ASP A 93 -5.02 6.34 -18.61
C ASP A 93 -5.26 7.16 -19.89
N ALA A 94 -6.44 7.76 -20.03
CA ALA A 94 -6.75 8.61 -21.18
C ALA A 94 -5.97 9.93 -21.20
N ALA A 95 -5.74 10.54 -20.03
CA ALA A 95 -5.06 11.82 -19.91
C ALA A 95 -3.53 11.71 -19.97
N TYR A 96 -2.97 10.64 -19.39
CA TYR A 96 -1.53 10.55 -19.13
C TYR A 96 -0.90 9.23 -19.65
N GLY A 97 -1.69 8.25 -20.07
CA GLY A 97 -1.21 6.91 -20.43
C GLY A 97 -1.11 5.98 -19.21
N ASP A 98 -1.03 4.66 -19.44
CA ASP A 98 -1.13 3.62 -18.39
C ASP A 98 0.02 3.64 -17.37
N THR A 99 1.22 4.01 -17.81
CA THR A 99 2.45 3.91 -17.00
C THR A 99 3.11 5.25 -16.71
N ALA A 100 2.61 6.36 -17.23
CA ALA A 100 3.22 7.65 -16.99
C ALA A 100 2.91 8.20 -15.59
N ALA A 101 3.85 8.95 -15.05
CA ALA A 101 3.59 9.83 -13.92
C ALA A 101 2.70 10.99 -14.39
N PRO A 102 1.56 11.25 -13.71
CA PRO A 102 0.77 12.44 -13.98
C PRO A 102 1.52 13.71 -13.54
N PRO A 103 1.04 14.92 -13.92
CA PRO A 103 1.61 16.18 -13.45
C PRO A 103 1.37 16.39 -11.95
N TRP A 104 2.22 15.77 -11.11
CA TRP A 104 2.07 15.77 -9.65
C TRP A 104 1.89 17.17 -9.03
N PRO A 105 2.68 18.20 -9.41
CA PRO A 105 2.50 19.54 -8.82
C PRO A 105 1.12 20.13 -9.09
N GLU A 106 0.50 19.81 -10.23
CA GLU A 106 -0.85 20.26 -10.57
C GLU A 106 -1.89 19.51 -9.74
N LEU A 107 -1.81 18.19 -9.65
CA LEU A 107 -2.72 17.36 -8.86
C LEU A 107 -2.67 17.67 -7.37
N VAL A 108 -1.47 17.93 -6.82
CA VAL A 108 -1.29 18.35 -5.42
C VAL A 108 -1.95 19.70 -5.19
N ARG A 109 -1.73 20.69 -6.06
CA ARG A 109 -2.40 22.00 -5.96
C ARG A 109 -3.92 21.87 -6.08
N ALA A 110 -4.39 21.05 -7.01
CA ALA A 110 -5.82 20.80 -7.20
C ALA A 110 -6.46 20.17 -5.96
N HIS A 111 -5.81 19.18 -5.34
CA HIS A 111 -6.27 18.54 -4.11
C HIS A 111 -6.27 19.52 -2.93
N ALA A 112 -5.24 20.36 -2.80
CA ALA A 112 -5.16 21.36 -1.74
C ALA A 112 -6.24 22.44 -1.87
N ALA A 113 -6.61 22.82 -3.10
CA ALA A 113 -7.70 23.77 -3.35
C ALA A 113 -9.08 23.15 -3.11
N GLU A 114 -9.28 21.90 -3.54
CA GLU A 114 -10.51 21.13 -3.32
C GLU A 114 -10.15 19.63 -3.29
N PRO A 115 -10.42 18.93 -2.17
CA PRO A 115 -10.01 17.53 -2.01
C PRO A 115 -10.48 16.63 -3.15
N LEU A 116 -9.54 15.88 -3.71
CA LEU A 116 -9.85 14.83 -4.68
C LEU A 116 -10.61 13.68 -3.98
N PRO A 117 -11.59 13.05 -4.64
CA PRO A 117 -12.34 11.92 -4.08
C PRO A 117 -11.43 10.74 -3.67
N GLY A 118 -11.79 10.04 -2.59
CA GLY A 118 -11.06 8.84 -2.13
C GLY A 118 -10.76 7.80 -3.23
N PRO A 119 -11.73 7.43 -4.10
CA PRO A 119 -11.49 6.53 -5.23
C PRO A 119 -10.43 7.02 -6.21
N VAL A 120 -10.30 8.34 -6.39
CA VAL A 120 -9.25 8.96 -7.22
C VAL A 120 -7.90 8.80 -6.54
N LEU A 121 -7.82 9.05 -5.24
CA LEU A 121 -6.58 8.87 -4.48
C LEU A 121 -6.11 7.40 -4.52
N CYS A 122 -7.02 6.43 -4.45
CA CYS A 122 -6.69 5.01 -4.63
C CYS A 122 -6.11 4.69 -6.02
N ALA A 123 -6.62 5.32 -7.08
CA ALA A 123 -6.09 5.16 -8.43
C ALA A 123 -4.70 5.82 -8.58
N LEU A 124 -4.53 7.02 -8.01
CA LEU A 124 -3.26 7.75 -8.00
C LEU A 124 -2.17 7.05 -7.19
N ALA A 125 -2.52 6.34 -6.11
CA ALA A 125 -1.58 5.63 -5.24
C ALA A 125 -0.72 4.58 -5.97
N ALA A 126 -1.19 4.07 -7.11
CA ALA A 126 -0.48 3.11 -7.97
C ALA A 126 0.34 3.75 -9.09
N ARG A 127 0.38 5.08 -9.18
CA ARG A 127 1.14 5.80 -10.21
C ARG A 127 2.58 6.02 -9.79
N PRO A 128 3.54 5.98 -10.74
CA PRO A 128 4.94 6.24 -10.44
C PRO A 128 5.14 7.64 -9.82
N GLY A 129 5.90 7.70 -8.74
CA GLY A 129 6.21 8.95 -8.04
C GLY A 129 5.06 9.54 -7.22
N PHE A 130 4.08 8.73 -6.81
CA PHE A 130 2.97 9.18 -5.95
C PHE A 130 3.50 9.97 -4.73
N PRO A 131 3.08 11.24 -4.54
CA PRO A 131 3.69 12.14 -3.58
C PRO A 131 3.16 11.94 -2.16
N ASP A 132 4.03 12.15 -1.16
CA ASP A 132 3.68 12.01 0.27
C ASP A 132 2.50 12.90 0.68
N ALA A 133 2.38 14.09 0.08
CA ALA A 133 1.26 15.02 0.33
C ALA A 133 -0.11 14.41 -0.01
N LEU A 134 -0.20 13.57 -1.04
CA LEU A 134 -1.43 12.85 -1.38
C LEU A 134 -1.55 11.52 -0.61
N ALA A 135 -0.42 10.92 -0.21
CA ALA A 135 -0.42 9.72 0.63
C ALA A 135 -1.06 9.98 2.00
N GLY A 136 -0.79 11.15 2.60
CA GLY A 136 -1.43 11.57 3.84
C GLY A 136 -2.95 11.81 3.74
N ALA A 137 -3.49 11.91 2.52
CA ALA A 137 -4.93 12.07 2.28
C ALA A 137 -5.64 10.75 1.94
N LEU A 138 -4.91 9.62 1.92
CA LEU A 138 -5.52 8.32 1.63
C LEU A 138 -6.56 7.94 2.72
N PRO A 139 -7.68 7.29 2.33
CA PRO A 139 -8.67 6.85 3.29
C PRO A 139 -8.06 5.89 4.35
N PRO A 140 -8.18 6.17 5.65
CA PRO A 140 -7.55 5.37 6.71
C PRO A 140 -7.94 3.89 6.67
N ASP A 141 -9.20 3.59 6.36
CA ASP A 141 -9.75 2.25 6.22
C ASP A 141 -9.17 1.47 5.02
N GLN A 142 -8.52 2.16 4.08
CA GLN A 142 -7.90 1.60 2.89
C GLN A 142 -6.37 1.55 2.97
N LEU A 143 -5.72 2.30 3.88
CA LEU A 143 -4.26 2.40 3.98
C LEU A 143 -3.57 1.04 4.01
N PHE A 144 -4.13 0.10 4.78
CA PHE A 144 -3.68 -1.28 4.84
C PHE A 144 -3.50 -1.89 3.44
N TRP A 145 -4.52 -1.75 2.60
CA TRP A 145 -4.57 -2.35 1.27
C TRP A 145 -3.73 -1.58 0.24
N LEU A 146 -3.57 -0.27 0.42
CA LEU A 146 -2.83 0.62 -0.48
C LEU A 146 -1.32 0.64 -0.20
N SER A 147 -0.88 0.14 0.96
CA SER A 147 0.53 0.09 1.38
C SER A 147 1.48 -0.55 0.35
N ALA A 148 0.98 -1.48 -0.48
CA ALA A 148 1.76 -2.16 -1.51
C ALA A 148 1.83 -1.43 -2.86
N GLN A 149 1.20 -0.25 -3.01
CA GLN A 149 1.05 0.42 -4.31
C GLN A 149 2.14 1.44 -4.61
N SER A 150 2.72 2.08 -3.59
CA SER A 150 3.81 3.05 -3.75
C SER A 150 4.61 3.24 -2.46
N PRO A 151 5.86 3.75 -2.55
CA PRO A 151 6.69 4.06 -1.37
C PRO A 151 6.01 5.04 -0.39
N ALA A 152 5.32 6.04 -0.91
CA ALA A 152 4.63 7.05 -0.08
C ALA A 152 3.45 6.42 0.68
N ALA A 153 2.60 5.62 0.00
CA ALA A 153 1.51 4.91 0.65
C ALA A 153 2.02 3.89 1.69
N ALA A 154 3.13 3.20 1.41
CA ALA A 154 3.79 2.30 2.35
C ALA A 154 4.22 3.04 3.62
N ARG A 155 4.92 4.18 3.49
CA ARG A 155 5.35 4.97 4.65
C ARG A 155 4.16 5.49 5.47
N THR A 156 3.13 6.02 4.83
CA THR A 156 1.93 6.48 5.53
C THR A 156 1.25 5.33 6.28
N ALA A 157 1.13 4.15 5.66
CA ALA A 157 0.53 2.99 6.31
C ALA A 157 1.37 2.49 7.50
N LEU A 158 2.70 2.40 7.35
CA LEU A 158 3.62 1.98 8.42
C LEU A 158 3.62 2.95 9.61
N ALA A 159 3.44 4.25 9.36
CA ALA A 159 3.35 5.27 10.41
C ALA A 159 1.97 5.32 11.10
N SER A 160 0.94 4.68 10.53
CA SER A 160 -0.44 4.70 11.03
C SER A 160 -0.89 3.37 11.63
N ILE A 161 0.07 2.48 11.96
CA ILE A 161 -0.22 1.19 12.59
C ILE A 161 -0.62 1.45 14.05
N ALA A 162 -1.92 1.50 14.31
CA ALA A 162 -2.46 1.66 15.66
C ALA A 162 -3.12 0.37 16.20
N ASP A 163 -3.43 -0.60 15.34
CA ASP A 163 -4.07 -1.87 15.72
C ASP A 163 -3.02 -3.00 15.68
N PRO A 164 -2.81 -3.77 16.76
CA PRO A 164 -1.80 -4.84 16.85
C PRO A 164 -2.05 -6.06 15.93
N ALA A 165 -3.23 -6.23 15.34
CA ALA A 165 -3.49 -7.29 14.35
C ALA A 165 -3.10 -6.91 12.91
N VAL A 166 -3.00 -5.62 12.62
CA VAL A 166 -2.67 -5.01 11.32
C VAL A 166 -1.16 -4.88 11.00
N PRO A 167 -0.18 -4.77 11.93
CA PRO A 167 1.20 -4.38 11.64
C PRO A 167 1.89 -5.41 10.74
N ARG A 168 1.80 -6.69 11.13
CA ARG A 168 2.43 -7.80 10.41
C ARG A 168 1.99 -7.84 8.95
N ILE A 169 0.69 -7.65 8.72
CA ILE A 169 0.14 -7.76 7.37
C ILE A 169 0.55 -6.55 6.52
N VAL A 170 0.64 -5.35 7.08
CA VAL A 170 1.19 -4.17 6.36
C VAL A 170 2.66 -4.41 6.00
N ILE A 171 3.47 -4.83 6.97
CA ILE A 171 4.91 -5.09 6.75
C ILE A 171 5.11 -6.17 5.69
N ASP A 172 4.41 -7.31 5.80
CA ASP A 172 4.50 -8.41 4.84
C ASP A 172 4.10 -7.96 3.43
N ARG A 173 3.06 -7.12 3.30
CA ARG A 173 2.64 -6.57 2.00
C ARG A 173 3.69 -5.66 1.39
N VAL A 174 4.22 -4.71 2.17
CA VAL A 174 5.25 -3.77 1.72
C VAL A 174 6.49 -4.54 1.24
N ARG A 175 6.96 -5.52 2.03
CA ARG A 175 8.12 -6.36 1.71
C ARG A 175 7.89 -7.24 0.49
N THR A 176 6.71 -7.86 0.39
CA THR A 176 6.34 -8.72 -0.75
C THR A 176 6.25 -7.92 -2.05
N ALA A 177 5.68 -6.70 -1.98
CA ALA A 177 5.57 -5.81 -3.12
C ALA A 177 6.89 -5.11 -3.48
N LYS A 178 7.90 -5.17 -2.60
CA LYS A 178 9.22 -4.54 -2.76
C LYS A 178 9.13 -3.04 -3.06
N VAL A 179 8.15 -2.36 -2.46
CA VAL A 179 7.97 -0.91 -2.62
C VAL A 179 8.89 -0.10 -1.69
N LEU A 180 9.37 -0.73 -0.61
CA LEU A 180 10.42 -0.23 0.28
C LEU A 180 11.41 -1.37 0.56
N ASP A 181 12.68 -1.04 0.79
CA ASP A 181 13.65 -1.97 1.35
C ASP A 181 13.47 -2.15 2.87
N ASP A 182 13.98 -3.24 3.42
CA ASP A 182 13.80 -3.60 4.84
C ASP A 182 14.32 -2.51 5.80
N ARG A 183 15.39 -1.78 5.46
CA ARG A 183 15.91 -0.69 6.30
C ARG A 183 14.93 0.48 6.30
N THR A 184 14.41 0.87 5.16
CA THR A 184 13.38 1.93 5.06
C THR A 184 12.08 1.53 5.76
N VAL A 185 11.72 0.24 5.77
CA VAL A 185 10.56 -0.23 6.55
C VAL A 185 10.81 -0.05 8.05
N LEU A 186 11.97 -0.48 8.57
CA LEU A 186 12.31 -0.33 9.99
C LEU A 186 12.32 1.13 10.48
N THR A 187 12.73 2.06 9.62
CA THR A 187 12.75 3.49 9.98
C THR A 187 11.38 4.17 9.88
N ALA A 188 10.39 3.55 9.23
CA ALA A 188 9.06 4.12 9.01
C ALA A 188 7.99 3.55 9.94
N ILE A 189 8.18 2.34 10.49
CA ILE A 189 7.21 1.71 11.39
C ILE A 189 7.05 2.54 12.67
N ARG A 190 5.79 2.78 13.04
CA ARG A 190 5.37 3.28 14.34
C ARG A 190 4.23 2.40 14.87
N PRO A 191 4.21 2.05 16.17
CA PRO A 191 5.24 2.32 17.18
C PRO A 191 6.47 1.42 17.02
N ALA A 192 7.60 1.81 17.63
CA ALA A 192 8.91 1.16 17.46
C ALA A 192 8.89 -0.34 17.84
N HIS A 193 8.06 -0.73 18.81
CA HIS A 193 7.96 -2.12 19.25
C HIS A 193 7.37 -3.05 18.18
N GLU A 194 6.59 -2.54 17.23
CA GLU A 194 6.04 -3.34 16.13
C GLU A 194 7.14 -3.80 15.16
N ALA A 195 8.16 -2.95 14.94
CA ALA A 195 9.33 -3.32 14.13
C ALA A 195 10.10 -4.50 14.75
N LEU A 196 10.28 -4.48 16.06
CA LEU A 196 10.95 -5.57 16.80
C LEU A 196 10.06 -6.82 16.91
N GLY A 197 8.75 -6.63 17.07
CA GLY A 197 7.75 -7.69 17.15
C GLY A 197 7.61 -8.48 15.84
N HIS A 198 7.74 -7.82 14.69
CA HIS A 198 7.59 -8.44 13.37
C HIS A 198 8.48 -9.67 13.18
N GLY A 199 9.75 -9.58 13.57
CA GLY A 199 10.70 -10.69 13.48
C GLY A 199 10.26 -11.94 14.27
N ARG A 200 9.57 -11.77 15.41
CA ARG A 200 9.02 -12.89 16.18
C ARG A 200 7.86 -13.59 15.48
N GLY A 201 7.12 -12.85 14.64
CA GLY A 201 6.00 -13.37 13.85
C GLY A 201 6.42 -14.21 12.65
N LEU A 202 7.71 -14.20 12.28
CA LEU A 202 8.27 -14.99 11.19
C LEU A 202 8.65 -16.41 11.66
N PRO A 203 8.50 -17.43 10.80
CA PRO A 203 8.90 -18.80 11.12
C PRO A 203 10.37 -18.86 11.57
N GLY A 204 10.67 -19.63 12.62
CA GLY A 204 12.01 -19.72 13.20
C GLY A 204 13.10 -20.24 12.25
N SER A 205 12.72 -20.91 11.16
CA SER A 205 13.63 -21.40 10.11
C SER A 205 13.69 -20.49 8.88
N SER A 206 13.03 -19.32 8.91
CA SER A 206 12.96 -18.43 7.76
C SER A 206 14.23 -17.56 7.67
N PRO A 207 14.98 -17.57 6.55
CA PRO A 207 16.10 -16.64 6.35
C PRO A 207 15.68 -15.17 6.44
N ALA A 208 14.41 -14.86 6.14
CA ALA A 208 13.86 -13.52 6.26
C ALA A 208 13.69 -13.06 7.71
N ARG A 209 13.65 -13.99 8.67
CA ARG A 209 13.65 -13.71 10.10
C ARG A 209 15.03 -13.31 10.56
N ASP A 210 16.05 -14.10 10.20
CA ASP A 210 17.43 -13.84 10.58
C ASP A 210 17.89 -12.50 10.00
N ALA A 211 17.67 -12.27 8.70
CA ALA A 211 17.99 -10.98 8.07
C ALA A 211 17.29 -9.77 8.71
N TRP A 212 16.05 -9.94 9.19
CA TRP A 212 15.33 -8.87 9.89
C TRP A 212 15.89 -8.62 11.29
N ALA A 213 16.23 -9.70 12.01
CA ALA A 213 16.82 -9.63 13.34
C ALA A 213 18.22 -9.00 13.29
N ASP A 214 19.05 -9.41 12.32
CA ASP A 214 20.38 -8.86 12.09
C ASP A 214 20.29 -7.35 11.81
N LEU A 215 19.35 -6.92 10.97
CA LEU A 215 19.17 -5.49 10.69
C LEU A 215 18.72 -4.68 11.92
N CYS A 216 17.88 -5.26 12.78
CA CYS A 216 17.51 -4.63 14.05
C CYS A 216 18.71 -4.56 15.01
N ALA A 217 19.53 -5.61 15.05
CA ALA A 217 20.74 -5.67 15.86
C ALA A 217 21.77 -4.64 15.39
N ASP A 218 22.05 -4.56 14.09
CA ASP A 218 22.97 -3.59 13.48
C ASP A 218 22.58 -2.16 13.87
N LEU A 219 21.30 -1.78 13.76
CA LEU A 219 20.82 -0.45 14.16
C LEU A 219 21.01 -0.18 15.65
N ALA A 220 20.77 -1.17 16.51
CA ALA A 220 20.94 -1.03 17.95
C ALA A 220 22.42 -0.95 18.35
N GLU A 221 23.29 -1.74 17.71
CA GLU A 221 24.74 -1.71 17.90
C GLU A 221 25.33 -0.39 17.42
N GLU A 222 24.95 0.08 16.22
CA GLU A 222 25.32 1.40 15.69
C GLU A 222 24.99 2.52 16.70
N ALA A 223 23.79 2.47 17.30
CA ALA A 223 23.38 3.45 18.32
C ALA A 223 24.15 3.30 19.65
N ALA A 224 24.51 2.07 20.04
CA ALA A 224 25.17 1.79 21.31
C ALA A 224 26.65 2.21 21.32
N VAL A 225 27.34 2.22 20.16
CA VAL A 225 28.78 2.53 20.06
C VAL A 225 29.15 3.89 20.67
N GLY A 226 28.25 4.88 20.65
CA GLY A 226 28.46 6.22 21.22
C GLY A 226 27.61 6.53 22.45
N ALA A 227 26.89 5.56 23.00
CA ALA A 227 25.89 5.81 24.04
C ALA A 227 26.47 5.79 25.47
N ALA A 228 25.81 6.49 26.40
CA ALA A 228 26.20 6.50 27.80
C ALA A 228 26.00 5.13 28.48
N PRO A 229 26.74 4.83 29.57
CA PRO A 229 26.46 3.68 30.42
C PRO A 229 24.98 3.68 30.85
N GLY A 230 24.28 2.57 30.60
CA GLY A 230 22.84 2.45 30.87
C GLY A 230 21.93 2.54 29.64
N PHE A 231 22.47 2.75 28.44
CA PHE A 231 21.74 2.71 27.15
C PHE A 231 20.71 1.58 27.07
N TRP A 232 21.14 0.33 27.27
CA TRP A 232 20.27 -0.85 27.19
C TRP A 232 19.13 -0.85 28.21
N ARG A 233 19.38 -0.31 29.42
CA ARG A 233 18.36 -0.19 30.46
C ARG A 233 17.31 0.85 30.04
N ARG A 234 17.75 2.02 29.58
CA ARG A 234 16.86 3.09 29.11
C ARG A 234 16.07 2.67 27.88
N LEU A 235 16.69 1.94 26.96
CA LEU A 235 16.01 1.36 25.80
C LEU A 235 14.88 0.42 26.23
N ALA A 236 15.15 -0.48 27.19
CA ALA A 236 14.16 -1.41 27.72
C ALA A 236 13.02 -0.71 28.48
N GLU A 237 13.31 0.39 29.19
CA GLU A 237 12.33 1.22 29.87
C GLU A 237 11.40 1.97 28.89
N LEU A 238 11.94 2.49 27.80
CA LEU A 238 11.18 3.27 26.81
C LEU A 238 10.33 2.38 25.88
N LEU A 239 10.85 1.21 25.48
CA LEU A 239 10.29 0.40 24.41
C LEU A 239 8.77 0.11 24.49
N PRO A 240 8.18 -0.23 25.66
CA PRO A 240 6.76 -0.60 25.72
C PRO A 240 5.79 0.52 25.35
N GLU A 241 6.15 1.78 25.63
CA GLU A 241 5.27 2.95 25.48
C GLU A 241 5.77 3.94 24.41
N PHE A 242 6.82 3.60 23.65
CA PHE A 242 7.41 4.50 22.68
C PHE A 242 6.65 4.49 21.34
N ASP A 243 5.85 5.54 21.12
CA ASP A 243 5.03 5.71 19.91
C ASP A 243 5.81 6.11 18.65
N GLY A 244 7.10 6.46 18.80
CA GLY A 244 7.96 6.84 17.69
C GLY A 244 8.50 5.67 16.88
N THR A 245 9.42 5.95 15.97
CA THR A 245 10.12 4.96 15.15
C THR A 245 11.27 4.29 15.91
N LEU A 246 11.78 3.16 15.40
CA LEU A 246 12.95 2.51 15.99
C LEU A 246 14.19 3.45 16.06
N PRO A 247 14.55 4.21 15.01
CA PRO A 247 15.62 5.21 15.12
C PRO A 247 15.35 6.29 16.19
N GLU A 248 14.11 6.77 16.32
CA GLU A 248 13.74 7.75 17.35
C GLU A 248 13.90 7.17 18.77
N LEU A 249 13.52 5.90 18.96
CA LEU A 249 13.69 5.17 20.22
C LEU A 249 15.17 5.02 20.57
N LEU A 250 16.00 4.59 19.61
CA LEU A 250 17.43 4.42 19.80
C LEU A 250 18.12 5.75 20.13
N ALA A 251 17.73 6.84 19.46
CA ALA A 251 18.21 8.19 19.77
C ALA A 251 17.80 8.65 21.17
N ALA A 252 16.55 8.38 21.59
CA ALA A 252 16.05 8.72 22.93
C ALA A 252 16.75 7.95 24.08
N ALA A 253 17.33 6.78 23.76
CA ALA A 253 18.15 6.01 24.68
C ALA A 253 19.63 6.48 24.73
N GLY A 254 20.13 7.21 23.73
CA GLY A 254 21.55 7.52 23.50
C GLY A 254 22.21 8.49 24.50
N PRO A 255 21.68 9.72 24.72
CA PRO A 255 22.15 10.59 25.79
C PRO A 255 21.03 11.06 26.74
N GLY A 256 21.07 10.60 28.00
CA GLY A 256 20.58 11.41 29.13
C GLY A 256 21.62 12.50 29.48
N PRO A 257 21.25 13.61 30.12
CA PRO A 257 22.20 14.67 30.44
C PRO A 257 23.38 14.11 31.21
N VAL A 258 24.59 14.39 30.74
CA VAL A 258 25.82 14.20 31.51
C VAL A 258 25.74 15.22 32.64
N THR A 259 25.27 14.80 33.81
CA THR A 259 25.35 15.63 35.01
C THR A 259 26.83 15.71 35.38
N PRO A 260 27.45 16.90 35.38
CA PRO A 260 28.83 17.08 35.84
C PRO A 260 28.98 16.77 37.34
#